data_AF-Q7N4R1-F1
#
_entry.id   AF-Q7N4R1-F1
#
_cell.length_a   1.000
_cell.length_b   1.000
_cell.length_c   1.000
_cell.angle_alpha   90.00
_cell.angle_beta   90.00
_cell.angle_gamma   90.00
#
_symmetry.space_group_name_H-M   'P 1'
#
loop_
_entity.id
_entity.type
_entity.pdbx_description
1 polymer ?
#
loop_
_entity_poly.entity_id
_entity_poly.type
_entity_poly.pdbx_seq_one_letter_code
_entity_poly.pdbx_strand_id
1 'polypeptide(L)'
;MSTEYKIYIVNQQDKKKKFWCFLSEPQSEVSDKVFANSSTYMTLSKYERGDENAFIIPLEFKLKASSHNKVVGISSQISTHSLRNIELGSVWKVEFDSSEEHINPSLSKLSEETEPNQVGIKINGFDLTEQEINQWYSCLTFGIKSGAGFIGYSWLPSPSDTYHIQPKIEFYVKTGEYIENQLIKMSDVSSDSALITEENFDKRKECTVIYTTTGKWKIKPGKPSQLLYDNSLVKNLVSAHINLTASHSALVELIEKNYSEYNSRQEKRVSDIEEPTLWYISAVITLAAGFTNEILIPILKEKIVSYLYGNNFELKEIRIVKSGIEFIYSLKRGGILRDSKNNKYLLDITKEALEFEKQEHHIQSYKITN
;
A
#
# COMPACT_ATOMS: atom_id res chain seq x y z
N MET A 1 7.01 -7.86 18.55
CA MET A 1 6.64 -8.10 17.13
C MET A 1 7.75 -7.52 16.29
N SER A 2 8.23 -8.24 15.28
CA SER A 2 9.14 -7.67 14.27
C SER A 2 8.37 -6.70 13.37
N THR A 3 9.05 -5.65 12.90
CA THR A 3 8.47 -4.73 11.92
C THR A 3 8.70 -5.28 10.53
N GLU A 4 7.63 -5.51 9.77
CA GLU A 4 7.73 -5.93 8.37
C GLU A 4 7.61 -4.73 7.42
N TYR A 5 8.49 -4.68 6.42
CA TYR A 5 8.40 -3.75 5.30
C TYR A 5 8.02 -4.52 4.04
N LYS A 6 7.09 -3.98 3.24
CA LYS A 6 6.59 -4.64 2.03
C LYS A 6 6.77 -3.78 0.79
N ILE A 7 7.47 -4.33 -0.20
CA ILE A 7 7.81 -3.67 -1.45
C ILE A 7 7.11 -4.42 -2.59
N TYR A 8 5.97 -3.88 -3.05
CA TYR A 8 5.23 -4.40 -4.20
C TYR A 8 5.95 -4.10 -5.51
N ILE A 9 5.97 -5.04 -6.46
CA ILE A 9 6.68 -4.93 -7.73
C ILE A 9 5.70 -4.99 -8.91
N VAL A 10 5.70 -3.95 -9.74
CA VAL A 10 4.86 -3.80 -10.93
C VAL A 10 5.74 -3.70 -12.18
N ASN A 11 5.79 -4.78 -12.96
CA ASN A 11 6.52 -4.81 -14.23
C ASN A 11 5.61 -4.39 -15.39
N GLN A 12 5.82 -3.19 -15.97
CA GLN A 12 5.05 -2.74 -17.13
C GLN A 12 5.66 -3.15 -18.48
N GLN A 13 6.81 -3.83 -18.49
CA GLN A 13 7.39 -4.37 -19.72
C GLN A 13 6.55 -5.54 -20.25
N ASP A 14 6.42 -5.65 -21.58
CA ASP A 14 5.83 -6.82 -22.25
C ASP A 14 6.71 -8.10 -22.18
N LYS A 15 7.85 -8.03 -21.49
CA LYS A 15 8.81 -9.13 -21.34
C LYS A 15 8.98 -9.49 -19.86
N LYS A 16 9.24 -10.77 -19.61
CA LYS A 16 9.62 -11.26 -18.27
C LYS A 16 10.89 -10.55 -17.79
N LYS A 17 10.93 -10.18 -16.51
CA LYS A 17 12.06 -9.51 -15.85
C LYS A 17 12.29 -10.12 -14.46
N LYS A 18 13.56 -10.37 -14.14
CA LYS A 18 14.03 -10.82 -12.83
C LYS A 18 14.38 -9.59 -11.99
N PHE A 19 13.63 -9.36 -10.93
CA PHE A 19 13.79 -8.25 -9.98
C PHE A 19 14.49 -8.77 -8.74
N TRP A 20 15.45 -8.01 -8.23
CA TRP A 20 16.21 -8.30 -7.02
C TRP A 20 16.03 -7.16 -6.02
N CYS A 21 16.02 -7.49 -4.72
CA CYS A 21 16.04 -6.52 -3.64
C CYS A 21 17.35 -6.63 -2.86
N PHE A 22 18.04 -5.51 -2.68
CA PHE A 22 19.25 -5.37 -1.88
C PHE A 22 19.00 -4.37 -0.74
N LEU A 23 19.69 -4.55 0.39
CA LEU A 23 19.74 -3.57 1.48
C LEU A 23 20.83 -2.56 1.15
N SER A 24 20.62 -1.28 1.47
CA SER A 24 21.64 -0.24 1.31
C SER A 24 22.81 -0.43 2.27
N GLU A 25 23.85 0.38 2.10
CA GLU A 25 24.95 0.49 3.03
C GLU A 25 24.49 1.12 4.36
N PRO A 26 25.17 0.82 5.47
CA PRO A 26 24.90 1.44 6.77
C PRO A 26 25.25 2.93 6.71
N GLN A 27 24.79 3.71 7.69
CA GLN A 27 25.16 5.13 7.77
C GLN A 27 26.63 5.34 8.16
N SER A 28 27.29 4.34 8.73
CA SER A 28 28.71 4.37 9.12
C SER A 28 29.57 3.62 8.11
N GLU A 29 30.58 4.26 7.52
CA GLU A 29 31.54 3.57 6.66
C GLU A 29 32.28 2.46 7.43
N VAL A 30 32.34 1.25 6.86
CA VAL A 30 32.99 0.07 7.47
C VAL A 30 34.22 -0.44 6.70
N SER A 31 34.37 -0.06 5.43
CA SER A 31 35.50 -0.42 4.56
C SER A 31 35.39 0.29 3.21
N ASP A 32 36.51 0.57 2.53
CA ASP A 32 36.55 1.01 1.12
C ASP A 32 35.93 -0.02 0.14
N LYS A 33 35.72 -1.26 0.58
CA LYS A 33 35.33 -2.41 -0.26
C LYS A 33 34.13 -3.15 0.32
N VAL A 34 32.98 -2.48 0.30
CA VAL A 34 31.70 -3.09 0.67
C VAL A 34 31.05 -3.80 -0.52
N PHE A 35 30.56 -5.02 -0.28
CA PHE A 35 29.83 -5.83 -1.26
C PHE A 35 28.42 -6.11 -0.76
N ALA A 36 27.41 -5.75 -1.55
CA ALA A 36 26.05 -6.16 -1.31
C ALA A 36 25.89 -7.67 -1.59
N ASN A 37 25.02 -8.32 -0.83
CA ASN A 37 24.52 -9.66 -1.12
C ASN A 37 22.99 -9.70 -1.06
N SER A 38 22.39 -10.59 -1.86
CA SER A 38 20.96 -10.85 -1.81
C SER A 38 20.63 -12.29 -2.18
N SER A 39 19.59 -12.80 -1.56
CA SER A 39 18.90 -14.06 -1.81
C SER A 39 17.42 -13.82 -2.16
N THR A 40 17.04 -12.56 -2.42
CA THR A 40 15.65 -12.11 -2.50
C THR A 40 15.38 -11.50 -3.86
N TYR A 41 14.76 -12.30 -4.71
CA TYR A 41 14.43 -11.96 -6.09
C TYR A 41 13.10 -12.62 -6.50
N MET A 42 12.53 -12.12 -7.61
CA MET A 42 11.36 -12.72 -8.26
C MET A 42 11.40 -12.46 -9.76
N THR A 43 10.91 -13.42 -10.56
CA THR A 43 10.82 -13.27 -12.02
C THR A 43 9.36 -13.06 -12.41
N LEU A 44 9.00 -11.82 -12.77
CA LEU A 44 7.64 -11.45 -13.13
C LEU A 44 7.48 -11.34 -14.65
N SER A 45 6.31 -11.75 -15.16
CA SER A 45 5.78 -11.37 -16.47
C SER A 45 5.43 -9.87 -16.52
N LYS A 46 4.78 -9.43 -17.60
CA LYS A 46 4.00 -8.19 -17.55
C LYS A 46 2.99 -8.28 -16.40
N TYR A 47 2.80 -7.19 -15.67
CA TYR A 47 1.82 -7.06 -14.60
C TYR A 47 0.40 -7.15 -15.16
N GLU A 48 -0.42 -8.02 -14.55
CA GLU A 48 -1.84 -8.15 -14.83
C GLU A 48 -2.72 -7.59 -13.69
N ARG A 49 -4.00 -7.39 -13.99
CA ARG A 49 -4.93 -6.70 -13.08
C ARG A 49 -5.32 -7.61 -11.92
N GLY A 50 -4.75 -7.34 -10.75
CA GLY A 50 -5.02 -8.09 -9.51
C GLY A 50 -3.76 -8.70 -8.88
N ASP A 51 -2.64 -8.67 -9.60
CA ASP A 51 -1.33 -9.12 -9.13
C ASP A 51 -0.90 -8.41 -7.83
N GLU A 52 -0.74 -9.16 -6.74
CA GLU A 52 -0.08 -8.70 -5.50
C GLU A 52 1.31 -9.35 -5.35
N ASN A 53 2.22 -9.05 -6.29
CA ASN A 53 3.63 -9.47 -6.21
C ASN A 53 4.42 -8.51 -5.29
N ALA A 54 5.05 -9.02 -4.21
CA ALA A 54 5.82 -8.20 -3.28
C ALA A 54 7.00 -8.93 -2.62
N PHE A 55 8.06 -8.20 -2.31
CA PHE A 55 9.04 -8.60 -1.30
C PHE A 55 8.50 -8.26 0.09
N ILE A 56 8.60 -9.20 1.04
CA ILE A 56 8.30 -8.98 2.46
C ILE A 56 9.61 -9.10 3.23
N ILE A 57 9.97 -8.05 3.95
CA ILE A 57 11.26 -7.89 4.62
C ILE A 57 11.01 -7.74 6.13
N PRO A 58 11.20 -8.80 6.94
CA PRO A 58 11.13 -8.70 8.39
C PRO A 58 12.40 -8.03 8.93
N LEU A 59 12.28 -6.97 9.72
CA LEU A 59 13.42 -6.34 10.38
C LEU A 59 13.91 -7.16 11.58
N GLU A 60 14.62 -8.24 11.27
CA GLU A 60 15.49 -8.96 12.20
C GLU A 60 16.95 -8.81 11.75
N PHE A 61 17.65 -7.84 12.35
CA PHE A 61 19.07 -7.63 12.10
C PHE A 61 19.92 -8.78 12.63
N LYS A 62 20.87 -9.25 11.81
CA LYS A 62 21.74 -10.38 12.13
C LYS A 62 23.20 -10.06 11.79
N LEU A 63 24.10 -10.55 12.63
CA LEU A 63 25.53 -10.53 12.38
C LEU A 63 26.00 -11.94 12.02
N LYS A 64 26.74 -12.04 10.91
CA LYS A 64 27.43 -13.26 10.51
C LYS A 64 28.93 -12.96 10.46
N ALA A 65 29.72 -13.78 11.15
CA ALA A 65 31.13 -13.94 10.91
C ALA A 65 31.34 -15.23 10.12
N SER A 66 32.18 -15.20 9.09
CA SER A 66 32.53 -16.36 8.27
C SER A 66 34.01 -16.39 7.96
N SER A 67 34.56 -17.59 7.87
CA SER A 67 35.88 -17.83 7.28
C SER A 67 35.72 -18.82 6.12
N HIS A 68 36.51 -18.64 5.06
CA HIS A 68 36.45 -19.54 3.91
C HIS A 68 37.80 -19.67 3.20
N ASN A 69 38.01 -20.81 2.55
CA ASN A 69 39.18 -21.00 1.69
C ASN A 69 39.00 -20.31 0.32
N LYS A 70 40.10 -20.16 -0.43
CA LYS A 70 40.09 -19.68 -1.82
C LYS A 70 40.37 -20.84 -2.77
N VAL A 71 39.31 -21.47 -3.27
CA VAL A 71 39.45 -22.61 -4.19
C VAL A 71 40.14 -22.21 -5.49
N VAL A 72 41.18 -22.97 -5.84
CA VAL A 72 41.79 -23.03 -7.18
C VAL A 72 41.98 -24.50 -7.57
N GLY A 73 41.64 -24.85 -8.81
CA GLY A 73 41.74 -26.23 -9.31
C GLY A 73 40.66 -27.16 -8.78
N ILE A 74 41.07 -28.34 -8.30
CA ILE A 74 40.18 -29.47 -7.93
C ILE A 74 39.81 -29.45 -6.43
N SER A 75 40.39 -28.55 -5.64
CA SER A 75 40.20 -28.46 -4.19
C SER A 75 38.74 -28.17 -3.78
N SER A 76 38.27 -28.79 -2.70
CA SER A 76 36.93 -28.53 -2.15
C SER A 76 36.81 -27.13 -1.56
N GLN A 77 35.64 -26.51 -1.72
CA GLN A 77 35.31 -25.26 -1.04
C GLN A 77 34.97 -25.54 0.43
N ILE A 78 35.70 -24.88 1.34
CA ILE A 78 35.49 -24.94 2.78
C ILE A 78 34.99 -23.56 3.21
N SER A 79 33.86 -23.52 3.92
CA SER A 79 33.36 -22.30 4.54
C SER A 79 32.71 -22.61 5.89
N THR A 80 33.16 -21.89 6.92
CA THR A 80 32.60 -21.94 8.28
C THR A 80 31.92 -20.61 8.59
N HIS A 81 30.96 -20.61 9.50
CA HIS A 81 30.35 -19.37 9.96
C HIS A 81 29.70 -19.50 11.34
N SER A 82 29.66 -18.37 12.05
CA SER A 82 28.77 -18.14 13.18
C SER A 82 27.75 -17.07 12.79
N LEU A 83 26.49 -17.29 13.14
CA LEU A 83 25.36 -16.40 12.86
C LEU A 83 24.60 -16.12 14.16
N ARG A 84 24.26 -14.85 14.40
CA ARG A 84 23.50 -14.41 15.57
C ARG A 84 22.42 -13.40 15.16
N ASN A 85 21.24 -13.52 15.76
CA ASN A 85 20.31 -12.37 15.87
C ASN A 85 21.01 -11.31 16.74
N ILE A 86 20.86 -10.03 16.41
CA ILE A 86 21.44 -8.95 17.21
C ILE A 86 20.42 -7.86 17.53
N GLU A 87 20.71 -7.14 18.60
CA GLU A 87 19.89 -6.04 19.13
C GLU A 87 20.70 -4.74 18.99
N LEU A 88 20.02 -3.64 18.69
CA LEU A 88 20.66 -2.31 18.68
C LEU A 88 21.02 -1.90 20.13
N GLY A 89 21.98 -1.01 20.29
CA GLY A 89 22.60 -0.67 21.57
C GLY A 89 23.54 -1.75 22.14
N SER A 90 23.73 -2.89 21.45
CA SER A 90 24.59 -3.99 21.93
C SER A 90 25.98 -4.00 21.28
N VAL A 91 27.00 -4.37 22.06
CA VAL A 91 28.34 -4.69 21.54
C VAL A 91 28.54 -6.21 21.41
N TRP A 92 29.12 -6.63 20.29
CA TRP A 92 29.48 -8.02 20.00
C TRP A 92 31.00 -8.15 19.82
N LYS A 93 31.59 -9.20 20.38
CA LYS A 93 32.95 -9.64 20.08
C LYS A 93 32.90 -10.67 18.95
N VAL A 94 33.76 -10.47 17.96
CA VAL A 94 34.07 -11.45 16.91
C VAL A 94 35.46 -11.98 17.14
N GLU A 95 35.62 -13.29 17.00
CA GLU A 95 36.92 -13.95 17.06
C GLU A 95 37.12 -14.71 15.75
N PHE A 96 38.11 -14.28 14.97
CA PHE A 96 38.63 -14.97 13.80
C PHE A 96 39.94 -15.66 14.14
N ASP A 97 40.18 -16.78 13.48
CA ASP A 97 41.43 -17.54 13.57
C ASP A 97 42.13 -17.51 12.20
N SER A 98 43.47 -17.51 12.21
CA SER A 98 44.31 -17.45 11.02
C SER A 98 45.13 -18.74 10.76
N SER A 99 44.98 -19.76 11.61
CA SER A 99 45.79 -20.99 11.57
C SER A 99 45.42 -21.96 10.45
N GLU A 100 46.31 -22.94 10.20
CA GLU A 100 46.10 -24.04 9.26
C GLU A 100 45.01 -25.04 9.71
N GLU A 101 44.50 -24.95 10.94
CA GLU A 101 43.39 -25.79 11.41
C GLU A 101 42.02 -25.37 10.84
N HIS A 102 41.94 -24.23 10.14
CA HIS A 102 40.71 -23.71 9.50
C HIS A 102 39.54 -23.55 10.50
N ILE A 103 39.84 -23.07 11.71
CA ILE A 103 38.89 -22.95 12.82
C ILE A 103 37.73 -22.00 12.45
N ASN A 104 36.51 -22.32 12.90
CA ASN A 104 35.34 -21.48 12.67
C ASN A 104 35.38 -20.19 13.51
N PRO A 105 34.90 -19.05 12.99
CA PRO A 105 34.83 -17.83 13.78
C PRO A 105 33.81 -17.94 14.92
N SER A 106 34.05 -17.19 16.00
CA SER A 106 33.17 -17.05 17.15
C SER A 106 32.38 -15.73 17.12
N LEU A 107 31.20 -15.72 17.75
CA LEU A 107 30.38 -14.54 18.01
C LEU A 107 29.78 -14.60 19.42
N SER A 108 30.13 -13.62 20.25
CA SER A 108 29.61 -13.47 21.62
C SER A 108 29.13 -12.03 21.87
N LYS A 109 28.02 -11.88 22.60
CA LYS A 109 27.54 -10.56 23.06
C LYS A 109 28.34 -10.16 24.30
N LEU A 110 28.86 -8.94 24.33
CA LEU A 110 29.51 -8.38 25.51
C LEU A 110 28.47 -7.74 26.43
N SER A 111 28.85 -7.50 27.69
CA SER A 111 28.08 -6.68 28.63
C SER A 111 28.26 -5.17 28.41
N GLU A 112 28.93 -4.78 27.33
CA GLU A 112 29.09 -3.39 26.91
C GLU A 112 27.92 -2.97 26.02
N GLU A 113 27.45 -1.75 26.21
CA GLU A 113 26.41 -1.11 25.39
C GLU A 113 27.04 -0.06 24.44
N THR A 114 26.29 0.31 23.41
CA THR A 114 26.63 1.35 22.45
C THR A 114 25.40 2.23 22.18
N GLU A 115 25.48 3.18 21.25
CA GLU A 115 24.36 4.06 20.91
C GLU A 115 23.08 3.25 20.56
N PRO A 116 21.88 3.62 21.05
CA PRO A 116 20.67 2.78 20.95
C PRO A 116 20.20 2.44 19.53
N ASN A 117 20.70 3.16 18.52
CA ASN A 117 20.44 2.94 17.10
C ASN A 117 21.61 2.25 16.35
N GLN A 118 22.65 1.82 17.07
CA GLN A 118 23.87 1.24 16.52
C GLN A 118 24.17 -0.16 17.07
N VAL A 119 25.19 -0.81 16.51
CA VAL A 119 25.76 -2.08 16.96
C VAL A 119 27.27 -1.94 16.97
N GLY A 120 27.89 -2.20 18.13
CA GLY A 120 29.34 -2.26 18.26
C GLY A 120 29.84 -3.65 17.88
N ILE A 121 30.92 -3.74 17.11
CA ILE A 121 31.54 -5.01 16.71
C ILE A 121 33.05 -4.90 16.94
N LYS A 122 33.56 -5.55 17.98
CA LYS A 122 34.99 -5.62 18.31
C LYS A 122 35.61 -6.87 17.72
N ILE A 123 36.71 -6.73 16.98
CA ILE A 123 37.46 -7.84 16.39
C ILE A 123 38.68 -8.17 17.26
N ASN A 124 39.09 -9.44 17.29
CA ASN A 124 40.38 -9.82 17.87
C ASN A 124 41.56 -9.43 16.96
N GLY A 125 42.78 -9.45 17.51
CA GLY A 125 43.98 -9.54 16.69
C GLY A 125 44.11 -10.94 16.08
N PHE A 126 44.37 -10.99 14.78
CA PHE A 126 44.70 -12.17 13.97
C PHE A 126 45.72 -11.75 12.90
N ASP A 127 46.51 -12.67 12.35
CA ASP A 127 47.55 -12.32 11.36
C ASP A 127 47.03 -12.44 9.92
N LEU A 128 47.09 -11.33 9.17
CA LEU A 128 46.71 -11.28 7.76
C LEU A 128 47.68 -12.08 6.87
N THR A 129 48.96 -12.15 7.25
CA THR A 129 50.00 -12.94 6.56
C THR A 129 49.68 -14.42 6.64
N GLU A 130 49.27 -14.89 7.82
CA GLU A 130 48.80 -16.27 8.02
C GLU A 130 47.53 -16.55 7.21
N GLN A 131 46.58 -15.62 7.13
CA GLN A 131 45.39 -15.78 6.27
C GLN A 131 45.74 -15.88 4.78
N GLU A 132 46.77 -15.19 4.30
CA GLU A 132 47.24 -15.34 2.92
C GLU A 132 47.98 -16.68 2.69
N ILE A 133 48.82 -17.10 3.65
CA ILE A 133 49.57 -18.37 3.58
C ILE A 133 48.64 -19.58 3.65
N ASN A 134 47.76 -19.62 4.66
CA ASN A 134 46.80 -20.70 4.90
C ASN A 134 45.54 -20.58 4.01
N GLN A 135 45.44 -19.49 3.24
CA GLN A 135 44.31 -19.15 2.36
C GLN A 135 42.96 -19.09 3.07
N TRP A 136 42.94 -18.80 4.37
CA TRP A 136 41.77 -18.83 5.25
C TRP A 136 41.27 -17.41 5.53
N TYR A 137 40.38 -16.92 4.66
CA TYR A 137 40.00 -15.50 4.64
C TYR A 137 38.78 -15.22 5.53
N SER A 138 38.92 -14.24 6.42
CA SER A 138 37.84 -13.74 7.27
C SER A 138 36.88 -12.81 6.53
N CYS A 139 35.58 -12.89 6.82
CA CYS A 139 34.54 -12.07 6.22
C CYS A 139 33.41 -11.80 7.21
N LEU A 140 33.11 -10.52 7.44
CA LEU A 140 31.92 -10.08 8.16
C LEU A 140 30.77 -9.84 7.20
N THR A 141 29.55 -10.04 7.69
CA THR A 141 28.32 -9.73 6.95
C THR A 141 27.25 -9.24 7.93
N PHE A 142 26.65 -8.09 7.63
CA PHE A 142 25.57 -7.49 8.41
C PHE A 142 24.37 -7.14 7.53
N GLY A 143 23.17 -7.25 8.10
CA GLY A 143 21.91 -7.00 7.43
C GLY A 143 20.79 -7.88 7.97
N ILE A 144 19.92 -8.34 7.08
CA ILE A 144 18.65 -9.02 7.39
C ILE A 144 18.71 -10.45 6.83
N LYS A 145 18.23 -11.43 7.61
CA LYS A 145 18.09 -12.81 7.11
C LYS A 145 16.77 -12.98 6.35
N SER A 146 16.84 -13.43 5.10
CA SER A 146 15.67 -13.85 4.31
C SER A 146 15.34 -15.33 4.59
N GLY A 147 14.24 -15.84 4.02
CA GLY A 147 13.88 -17.25 4.16
C GLY A 147 14.95 -18.24 3.65
N ALA A 148 15.69 -17.87 2.60
CA ALA A 148 16.67 -18.73 1.92
C ALA A 148 18.13 -18.29 2.10
N GLY A 149 18.39 -17.12 2.67
CA GLY A 149 19.74 -16.58 2.76
C GLY A 149 19.80 -15.23 3.46
N PHE A 150 20.55 -14.29 2.87
CA PHE A 150 20.78 -12.96 3.43
C PHE A 150 20.35 -11.84 2.47
N ILE A 151 20.03 -10.67 3.02
CA ILE A 151 20.00 -9.38 2.33
C ILE A 151 20.81 -8.41 3.17
N GLY A 152 21.94 -7.94 2.66
CA GLY A 152 22.84 -7.12 3.46
C GLY A 152 24.12 -6.81 2.71
N TYR A 153 25.17 -6.54 3.48
CA TYR A 153 26.49 -6.23 2.95
C TYR A 153 27.58 -7.01 3.70
N SER A 154 28.67 -7.26 2.99
CA SER A 154 29.84 -8.02 3.45
C SER A 154 31.11 -7.20 3.22
N TRP A 155 32.06 -7.32 4.15
CA TRP A 155 33.37 -6.65 4.07
C TRP A 155 34.47 -7.51 4.70
N LEU A 156 35.72 -7.19 4.34
CA LEU A 156 36.91 -7.76 4.96
C LEU A 156 37.15 -7.03 6.31
N PRO A 157 37.19 -7.72 7.46
CA PRO A 157 37.53 -7.09 8.74
C PRO A 157 39.04 -6.87 8.85
N SER A 158 39.45 -5.81 9.54
CA SER A 158 40.84 -5.62 9.99
C SER A 158 41.07 -6.32 11.33
N PRO A 159 42.29 -6.79 11.62
CA PRO A 159 42.68 -7.22 12.96
C PRO A 159 42.52 -6.10 14.01
N SER A 160 41.99 -6.44 15.18
CA SER A 160 41.82 -5.54 16.35
C SER A 160 40.92 -4.31 16.16
N ASP A 161 40.28 -4.14 15.00
CA ASP A 161 39.37 -3.00 14.75
C ASP A 161 38.08 -3.07 15.58
N THR A 162 37.38 -1.92 15.66
CA THR A 162 36.02 -1.84 16.22
C THR A 162 35.11 -1.06 15.28
N TYR A 163 34.05 -1.72 14.79
CA TYR A 163 33.05 -1.11 13.91
C TYR A 163 31.81 -0.69 14.69
N HIS A 164 31.25 0.48 14.36
CA HIS A 164 29.99 1.00 14.92
C HIS A 164 28.95 1.09 13.81
N ILE A 165 28.16 0.03 13.63
CA ILE A 165 27.20 -0.09 12.53
C ILE A 165 25.89 0.59 12.92
N GLN A 166 25.51 1.64 12.19
CA GLN A 166 24.17 2.24 12.23
C GLN A 166 23.34 1.75 11.04
N PRO A 167 22.35 0.86 11.22
CA PRO A 167 21.54 0.34 10.12
C PRO A 167 20.66 1.42 9.49
N LYS A 168 20.50 1.37 8.17
CA LYS A 168 19.67 2.30 7.39
C LYS A 168 18.51 1.54 6.76
N ILE A 169 17.28 2.03 6.92
CA ILE A 169 16.09 1.43 6.30
C ILE A 169 15.95 1.96 4.87
N GLU A 170 16.77 1.41 3.99
CA GLU A 170 16.89 1.82 2.60
C GLU A 170 17.19 0.60 1.73
N PHE A 171 16.48 0.48 0.61
CA PHE A 171 16.54 -0.70 -0.26
C PHE A 171 16.73 -0.32 -1.72
N TYR A 172 17.51 -1.11 -2.44
CA TYR A 172 17.67 -1.00 -3.89
C TYR A 172 16.94 -2.15 -4.58
N VAL A 173 15.95 -1.82 -5.42
CA VAL A 173 15.33 -2.78 -6.34
C VAL A 173 15.93 -2.62 -7.73
N LYS A 174 16.48 -3.69 -8.30
CA LYS A 174 17.16 -3.68 -9.62
C LYS A 174 16.76 -4.90 -10.46
N THR A 175 16.73 -4.75 -11.79
CA THR A 175 16.59 -5.90 -12.69
C THR A 175 17.94 -6.44 -13.14
N GLY A 176 18.16 -7.75 -13.09
CA GLY A 176 19.39 -8.36 -13.60
C GLY A 176 19.49 -9.86 -13.36
N GLU A 177 20.41 -10.51 -14.08
CA GLU A 177 20.72 -11.93 -13.91
C GLU A 177 21.89 -12.13 -12.94
N TYR A 178 21.62 -11.86 -11.67
CA TYR A 178 22.53 -12.17 -10.56
C TYR A 178 22.37 -13.64 -10.10
N ILE A 179 23.34 -14.11 -9.31
CA ILE A 179 23.34 -15.40 -8.61
C ILE A 179 23.06 -15.15 -7.12
N GLU A 180 22.28 -16.03 -6.49
CA GLU A 180 21.92 -15.91 -5.07
C GLU A 180 23.14 -15.92 -4.14
N ASN A 181 23.14 -15.03 -3.16
CA ASN A 181 24.21 -14.83 -2.16
C ASN A 181 25.60 -14.51 -2.75
N GLN A 182 25.70 -14.24 -4.06
CA GLN A 182 26.93 -13.75 -4.68
C GLN A 182 27.24 -12.32 -4.18
N LEU A 183 28.52 -12.06 -3.90
CA LEU A 183 29.00 -10.71 -3.58
C LEU A 183 29.03 -9.83 -4.84
N ILE A 184 28.33 -8.70 -4.79
CA ILE A 184 28.23 -7.72 -5.88
C ILE A 184 28.68 -6.37 -5.31
N LYS A 185 29.47 -5.57 -6.03
CA LYS A 185 29.88 -4.24 -5.57
C LYS A 185 28.65 -3.35 -5.39
N MET A 186 28.59 -2.53 -4.35
CA MET A 186 27.43 -1.67 -4.13
C MET A 186 27.22 -0.64 -5.26
N SER A 187 28.29 -0.16 -5.90
CA SER A 187 28.22 0.66 -7.13
C SER A 187 27.38 0.02 -8.25
N ASP A 188 27.44 -1.30 -8.35
CA ASP A 188 26.83 -2.10 -9.41
C ASP A 188 25.38 -2.49 -9.04
N VAL A 189 24.98 -2.25 -7.79
CA VAL A 189 23.61 -2.38 -7.26
C VAL A 189 22.87 -1.04 -7.27
N SER A 190 23.50 0.04 -6.81
CA SER A 190 22.87 1.36 -6.67
C SER A 190 22.63 2.05 -8.03
N SER A 191 23.53 1.87 -9.00
CA SER A 191 23.33 2.30 -10.40
C SER A 191 22.04 1.75 -11.01
N ASP A 192 21.32 2.55 -11.81
CA ASP A 192 20.10 2.15 -12.56
C ASP A 192 19.05 1.34 -11.76
N SER A 193 18.89 1.67 -10.48
CA SER A 193 17.98 0.99 -9.55
C SER A 193 16.82 1.89 -9.08
N ALA A 194 15.80 1.28 -8.48
CA ALA A 194 14.85 1.97 -7.63
C ALA A 194 15.41 2.05 -6.21
N LEU A 195 15.90 3.22 -5.82
CA LEU A 195 16.25 3.56 -4.43
C LEU A 195 14.98 3.85 -3.63
N ILE A 196 14.74 3.06 -2.58
CA ILE A 196 13.55 3.12 -1.73
C ILE A 196 13.97 3.49 -0.30
N THR A 197 13.61 4.68 0.15
CA THR A 197 13.87 5.15 1.53
C THR A 197 12.65 4.91 2.44
N GLU A 198 12.80 5.07 3.76
CA GLU A 198 11.68 4.95 4.70
C GLU A 198 10.51 5.89 4.36
N GLU A 199 10.79 7.09 3.82
CA GLU A 199 9.78 8.07 3.37
C GLU A 199 8.92 7.58 2.19
N ASN A 200 9.35 6.55 1.46
CA ASN A 200 8.61 6.00 0.34
C ASN A 200 7.55 4.98 0.75
N PHE A 201 7.53 4.56 2.02
CA PHE A 201 6.53 3.66 2.57
C PHE A 201 5.37 4.42 3.20
N ASP A 202 4.17 3.84 3.16
CA ASP A 202 3.00 4.40 3.81
C ASP A 202 2.95 4.11 5.33
N LYS A 203 1.84 4.51 5.97
CA LYS A 203 1.57 4.25 7.39
C LYS A 203 1.47 2.77 7.77
N ARG A 204 1.45 1.84 6.80
CA ARG A 204 1.44 0.38 6.98
C ARG A 204 2.79 -0.27 6.65
N LYS A 205 3.81 0.55 6.34
CA LYS A 205 5.12 0.10 5.82
C LYS A 205 5.00 -0.66 4.49
N GLU A 206 4.03 -0.28 3.66
CA GLU A 206 3.86 -0.78 2.28
C GLU A 206 4.29 0.30 1.26
N CYS A 207 4.98 -0.11 0.19
CA CYS A 207 5.26 0.74 -0.99
C CYS A 207 5.19 -0.07 -2.30
N THR A 208 5.12 0.62 -3.43
CA THR A 208 5.05 0.04 -4.78
C THR A 208 6.15 0.61 -5.68
N VAL A 209 6.96 -0.29 -6.24
CA VAL A 209 7.96 -0.02 -7.28
C VAL A 209 7.41 -0.42 -8.64
N ILE A 210 7.41 0.53 -9.57
CA ILE A 210 6.91 0.36 -10.94
C ILE A 210 8.10 0.47 -11.89
N TYR A 211 8.37 -0.60 -12.65
CA TYR A 211 9.32 -0.59 -13.76
C TYR A 211 8.54 -0.32 -15.06
N THR A 212 8.72 0.86 -15.64
CA THR A 212 7.87 1.35 -16.74
C THR A 212 8.16 0.66 -18.06
N THR A 213 7.25 0.80 -19.04
CA THR A 213 7.47 0.44 -20.45
C THR A 213 8.73 1.07 -21.05
N THR A 214 9.13 2.25 -20.55
CA THR A 214 10.36 2.96 -20.93
C THR A 214 11.61 2.54 -20.15
N GLY A 215 11.54 1.51 -19.32
CA GLY A 215 12.67 0.99 -18.53
C GLY A 215 13.10 1.88 -17.37
N LYS A 216 12.26 2.86 -16.97
CA LYS A 216 12.50 3.76 -15.84
C LYS A 216 11.80 3.27 -14.59
N TRP A 217 12.36 3.61 -13.43
CA TRP A 217 11.74 3.35 -12.13
C TRP A 217 10.77 4.47 -11.75
N LYS A 218 9.68 4.11 -11.06
CA LYS A 218 8.81 5.01 -10.31
C LYS A 218 8.41 4.35 -9.00
N ILE A 219 8.35 5.10 -7.92
CA ILE A 219 7.97 4.59 -6.59
C ILE A 219 6.70 5.32 -6.12
N LYS A 220 5.84 4.62 -5.40
CA LYS A 220 4.63 5.17 -4.75
C LYS A 220 4.47 4.56 -3.35
N PRO A 221 4.06 5.33 -2.33
CA PRO A 221 3.62 4.76 -1.05
C PRO A 221 2.37 3.88 -1.20
N GLY A 222 2.27 2.85 -0.36
CA GLY A 222 1.14 1.93 -0.31
C GLY A 222 1.14 0.86 -1.41
N LYS A 223 0.04 0.10 -1.47
CA LYS A 223 -0.22 -0.97 -2.44
C LYS A 223 -0.36 -0.49 -3.90
N PRO A 224 -0.17 -1.38 -4.90
CA PRO A 224 -0.49 -1.09 -6.30
C PRO A 224 -1.95 -0.64 -6.45
N SER A 225 -2.16 0.50 -7.12
CA SER A 225 -3.46 1.15 -7.18
C SER A 225 -4.42 0.43 -8.14
N GLN A 226 -5.08 -0.65 -7.68
CA GLN A 226 -6.19 -1.29 -8.38
C GLN A 226 -7.34 -0.31 -8.73
N LEU A 227 -7.46 0.75 -7.92
CA LEU A 227 -8.59 1.70 -7.87
C LEU A 227 -8.77 2.64 -9.08
N LEU A 228 -7.82 2.73 -10.03
CA LEU A 228 -8.00 3.62 -11.19
C LEU A 228 -8.90 3.05 -12.30
N TYR A 229 -9.30 1.77 -12.23
CA TYR A 229 -10.15 1.14 -13.24
C TYR A 229 -11.23 0.21 -12.66
N ASP A 230 -11.37 0.08 -11.35
CA ASP A 230 -12.27 -0.90 -10.72
C ASP A 230 -13.52 -0.30 -10.06
N ASN A 231 -14.47 0.09 -10.91
CA ASN A 231 -15.81 0.44 -10.47
C ASN A 231 -16.57 -0.72 -9.80
N SER A 232 -16.05 -1.97 -9.75
CA SER A 232 -16.73 -3.06 -9.04
C SER A 232 -16.73 -2.86 -7.51
N LEU A 233 -15.62 -2.40 -6.92
CA LEU A 233 -15.56 -2.13 -5.47
C LEU A 233 -16.47 -0.96 -5.09
N VAL A 234 -16.50 0.11 -5.90
CA VAL A 234 -17.41 1.25 -5.71
C VAL A 234 -18.86 0.80 -5.88
N LYS A 235 -19.19 0.03 -6.92
CA LYS A 235 -20.54 -0.53 -7.12
C LYS A 235 -20.95 -1.44 -5.97
N ASN A 236 -20.07 -2.31 -5.48
CA ASN A 236 -20.37 -3.21 -4.35
C ASN A 236 -20.62 -2.42 -3.06
N LEU A 237 -19.84 -1.37 -2.80
CA LEU A 237 -20.05 -0.48 -1.64
C LEU A 237 -21.38 0.28 -1.76
N VAL A 238 -21.68 0.84 -2.94
CA VAL A 238 -22.95 1.52 -3.24
C VAL A 238 -24.13 0.55 -3.12
N SER A 239 -24.04 -0.67 -3.67
CA SER A 239 -25.08 -1.70 -3.53
C SER A 239 -25.27 -2.14 -2.07
N ALA A 240 -24.19 -2.26 -1.29
CA ALA A 240 -24.30 -2.53 0.15
C ALA A 240 -24.99 -1.39 0.89
N HIS A 241 -24.70 -0.12 0.54
CA HIS A 241 -25.34 1.05 1.13
C HIS A 241 -26.83 1.15 0.74
N ILE A 242 -27.17 0.92 -0.53
CA ILE A 242 -28.56 0.84 -1.02
C ILE A 242 -29.32 -0.27 -0.27
N ASN A 243 -28.73 -1.45 -0.11
CA ASN A 243 -29.35 -2.55 0.63
C ASN A 243 -29.53 -2.23 2.13
N LEU A 244 -28.57 -1.52 2.75
CA LEU A 244 -28.69 -1.06 4.13
C LEU A 244 -29.84 -0.04 4.27
N THR A 245 -29.90 0.95 3.39
CA THR A 245 -30.93 2.00 3.39
C THR A 245 -32.31 1.43 3.07
N ALA A 246 -32.43 0.47 2.14
CA ALA A 246 -33.66 -0.27 1.90
C ALA A 246 -34.09 -1.11 3.13
N SER A 247 -33.13 -1.75 3.82
CA SER A 247 -33.41 -2.48 5.06
C SER A 247 -33.87 -1.56 6.20
N HIS A 248 -33.27 -0.37 6.32
CA HIS A 248 -33.75 0.67 7.24
C HIS A 248 -35.14 1.19 6.86
N SER A 249 -35.43 1.43 5.57
CA SER A 249 -36.77 1.84 5.11
C SER A 249 -37.81 0.80 5.50
N ALA A 250 -37.55 -0.48 5.22
CA ALA A 250 -38.43 -1.58 5.61
C ALA A 250 -38.61 -1.69 7.14
N LEU A 251 -37.57 -1.41 7.93
CA LEU A 251 -37.67 -1.36 9.39
C LEU A 251 -38.54 -0.20 9.89
N VAL A 252 -38.38 0.98 9.29
CA VAL A 252 -39.19 2.18 9.59
C VAL A 252 -40.65 1.95 9.17
N GLU A 253 -40.90 1.42 7.97
CA GLU A 253 -42.25 1.04 7.50
C GLU A 253 -42.91 0.03 8.44
N LEU A 254 -42.16 -0.93 9.00
CA LEU A 254 -42.69 -1.92 9.95
C LEU A 254 -42.99 -1.29 11.32
N ILE A 255 -42.17 -0.32 11.77
CA ILE A 255 -42.43 0.49 12.97
C ILE A 255 -43.66 1.39 12.77
N GLU A 256 -43.70 2.18 11.69
CA GLU A 256 -44.83 3.04 11.33
C GLU A 256 -46.10 2.22 11.16
N LYS A 257 -46.02 1.03 10.53
CA LYS A 257 -47.15 0.11 10.43
C LYS A 257 -47.64 -0.33 11.81
N ASN A 258 -46.77 -0.73 12.72
CA ASN A 258 -47.16 -1.11 14.09
C ASN A 258 -47.82 0.06 14.85
N TYR A 259 -47.29 1.28 14.74
CA TYR A 259 -47.94 2.48 15.28
C TYR A 259 -49.29 2.76 14.60
N SER A 260 -49.40 2.53 13.29
CA SER A 260 -50.64 2.74 12.54
C SER A 260 -51.71 1.70 12.89
N GLU A 261 -51.37 0.42 13.08
CA GLU A 261 -52.31 -0.63 13.49
C GLU A 261 -52.76 -0.48 14.96
N TYR A 262 -51.94 0.17 15.79
CA TYR A 262 -52.33 0.59 17.14
C TYR A 262 -53.40 1.70 17.08
N ASN A 263 -53.19 2.72 16.23
CA ASN A 263 -54.11 3.86 16.09
C ASN A 263 -55.35 3.54 15.23
N SER A 264 -55.26 2.67 14.23
CA SER A 264 -56.37 2.31 13.33
C SER A 264 -57.44 1.43 13.99
N ARG A 265 -57.26 1.09 15.28
CA ARG A 265 -58.34 0.58 16.13
C ARG A 265 -59.32 1.67 16.59
N GLN A 266 -59.00 2.95 16.38
CA GLN A 266 -59.85 4.08 16.81
C GLN A 266 -60.59 4.79 15.68
N GLU A 267 -60.02 4.95 14.47
CA GLU A 267 -60.65 5.73 13.39
C GLU A 267 -60.83 4.98 12.06
N LYS A 268 -61.94 5.23 11.36
CA LYS A 268 -62.43 4.45 10.21
C LYS A 268 -63.24 5.29 9.21
N ARG A 269 -62.63 5.67 8.08
CA ARG A 269 -63.20 6.13 6.78
C ARG A 269 -62.02 6.15 5.77
N VAL A 270 -62.14 5.73 4.49
CA VAL A 270 -62.91 6.29 3.36
C VAL A 270 -62.46 7.72 3.05
N SER A 271 -61.86 8.06 1.90
CA SER A 271 -61.38 7.27 0.74
C SER A 271 -60.18 8.04 0.08
N ASP A 272 -59.74 7.97 -1.18
CA ASP A 272 -60.21 7.33 -2.44
C ASP A 272 -59.03 7.12 -3.44
N ILE A 273 -59.29 6.92 -4.75
CA ILE A 273 -58.28 6.83 -5.82
C ILE A 273 -58.29 8.06 -6.74
N GLU A 274 -57.37 9.00 -6.51
CA GLU A 274 -56.98 10.03 -7.48
C GLU A 274 -55.67 9.62 -8.21
N GLU A 275 -55.49 10.07 -9.46
CA GLU A 275 -54.20 9.93 -10.15
C GLU A 275 -53.15 10.83 -9.47
N PRO A 276 -51.90 10.36 -9.30
CA PRO A 276 -50.89 11.13 -8.57
C PRO A 276 -50.46 12.37 -9.36
N THR A 277 -50.75 13.56 -8.83
CA THR A 277 -50.22 14.82 -9.36
C THR A 277 -48.69 14.77 -9.44
N LEU A 278 -48.15 14.98 -10.64
CA LEU A 278 -46.72 14.99 -10.91
C LEU A 278 -46.19 16.41 -11.13
N TRP A 279 -44.99 16.67 -10.62
CA TRP A 279 -44.23 17.90 -10.86
C TRP A 279 -42.89 17.59 -11.53
N TYR A 280 -42.52 18.42 -12.49
CA TYR A 280 -41.34 18.26 -13.33
C TYR A 280 -40.43 19.48 -13.15
N ILE A 281 -39.13 19.23 -13.00
CA ILE A 281 -38.09 20.28 -12.94
C ILE A 281 -36.96 19.85 -13.87
N SER A 282 -36.53 20.70 -14.80
CA SER A 282 -35.44 20.38 -15.74
C SER A 282 -34.17 21.19 -15.44
N ALA A 283 -33.00 20.59 -15.62
CA ALA A 283 -31.71 21.24 -15.47
C ALA A 283 -30.71 20.83 -16.57
N VAL A 284 -30.06 21.83 -17.17
CA VAL A 284 -28.84 21.65 -17.95
C VAL A 284 -27.67 21.54 -16.98
N ILE A 285 -26.82 20.53 -17.11
CA ILE A 285 -25.67 20.30 -16.20
C ILE A 285 -24.39 20.14 -17.02
N THR A 286 -23.34 20.85 -16.62
CA THR A 286 -21.96 20.66 -17.11
C THR A 286 -21.19 19.86 -16.06
N LEU A 287 -20.80 18.64 -16.39
CA LEU A 287 -20.09 17.72 -15.50
C LEU A 287 -18.60 18.07 -15.39
N ALA A 288 -17.97 17.66 -14.28
CA ALA A 288 -16.52 17.69 -14.16
C ALA A 288 -15.84 16.58 -14.98
N ALA A 289 -14.54 16.76 -15.25
CA ALA A 289 -13.76 15.80 -16.03
C ALA A 289 -13.70 14.44 -15.32
N GLY A 290 -14.19 13.39 -15.98
CA GLY A 290 -14.29 12.03 -15.44
C GLY A 290 -15.66 11.65 -14.87
N PHE A 291 -16.58 12.61 -14.72
CA PHE A 291 -17.97 12.34 -14.30
C PHE A 291 -18.90 12.10 -15.48
N THR A 292 -19.94 11.28 -15.26
CA THR A 292 -21.01 11.00 -16.22
C THR A 292 -22.37 11.17 -15.54
N ASN A 293 -23.44 11.34 -16.32
CA ASN A 293 -24.80 11.40 -15.77
C ASN A 293 -25.18 10.10 -15.03
N GLU A 294 -24.60 8.95 -15.42
CA GLU A 294 -24.78 7.66 -14.75
C GLU A 294 -24.19 7.64 -13.32
N ILE A 295 -23.15 8.43 -13.06
CA ILE A 295 -22.54 8.61 -11.73
C ILE A 295 -23.33 9.66 -10.94
N LEU A 296 -23.72 10.77 -11.57
CA LEU A 296 -24.37 11.90 -10.89
C LEU A 296 -25.82 11.62 -10.47
N ILE A 297 -26.61 10.92 -11.30
CA ILE A 297 -28.04 10.68 -11.05
C ILE A 297 -28.29 9.92 -9.73
N PRO A 298 -27.56 8.83 -9.40
CA PRO A 298 -27.67 8.18 -8.09
C PRO A 298 -27.43 9.13 -6.90
N ILE A 299 -26.38 9.97 -6.98
CA ILE A 299 -26.01 10.89 -5.88
C ILE A 299 -27.08 11.96 -5.68
N LEU A 300 -27.56 12.56 -6.78
CA LEU A 300 -28.68 13.51 -6.74
C LEU A 300 -29.96 12.86 -6.22
N LYS A 301 -30.25 11.61 -6.59
CA LYS A 301 -31.43 10.88 -6.09
C LYS A 301 -31.36 10.69 -4.58
N GLU A 302 -30.22 10.28 -4.05
CA GLU A 302 -30.01 10.08 -2.61
C GLU A 302 -30.18 11.39 -1.83
N LYS A 303 -29.51 12.47 -2.28
CA LYS A 303 -29.63 13.80 -1.66
C LYS A 303 -31.05 14.34 -1.65
N ILE A 304 -31.73 14.30 -2.79
CA ILE A 304 -33.10 14.80 -2.93
C ILE A 304 -34.09 13.95 -2.10
N VAL A 305 -33.92 12.64 -2.01
CA VAL A 305 -34.72 11.79 -1.10
C VAL A 305 -34.47 12.14 0.37
N SER A 306 -33.22 12.42 0.75
CA SER A 306 -32.86 12.88 2.10
C SER A 306 -33.51 14.23 2.46
N TYR A 307 -33.46 15.21 1.54
CA TYR A 307 -34.17 16.49 1.71
C TYR A 307 -35.70 16.35 1.76
N LEU A 308 -36.26 15.28 1.19
CA LEU A 308 -37.69 14.93 1.24
C LEU A 308 -38.06 13.96 2.36
N TYR A 309 -37.14 13.69 3.29
CA TYR A 309 -37.44 13.01 4.54
C TYR A 309 -38.46 13.84 5.35
N GLY A 310 -39.41 13.17 6.00
CA GLY A 310 -40.51 13.81 6.75
C GLY A 310 -41.52 14.64 5.94
N ASN A 311 -41.34 14.82 4.62
CA ASN A 311 -42.16 15.71 3.80
C ASN A 311 -43.31 14.99 3.05
N ASN A 312 -44.36 15.75 2.68
CA ASN A 312 -45.52 15.25 1.92
C ASN A 312 -45.20 14.88 0.45
N PHE A 313 -43.99 15.14 -0.05
CA PHE A 313 -43.57 14.88 -1.42
C PHE A 313 -42.52 13.76 -1.50
N GLU A 314 -42.45 13.09 -2.64
CA GLU A 314 -41.46 12.07 -2.98
C GLU A 314 -40.89 12.30 -4.39
N LEU A 315 -39.61 11.96 -4.58
CA LEU A 315 -38.95 11.91 -5.88
C LEU A 315 -39.22 10.54 -6.52
N LYS A 316 -39.93 10.51 -7.66
CA LYS A 316 -40.20 9.28 -8.41
C LYS A 316 -38.99 8.87 -9.26
N GLU A 317 -38.51 9.79 -10.08
CA GLU A 317 -37.49 9.51 -11.10
C GLU A 317 -36.58 10.73 -11.32
N ILE A 318 -35.34 10.47 -11.74
CA ILE A 318 -34.47 11.45 -12.39
C ILE A 318 -34.08 10.82 -13.72
N ARG A 319 -34.44 11.45 -14.84
CA ARG A 319 -34.22 10.92 -16.19
C ARG A 319 -33.40 11.86 -17.06
N ILE A 320 -32.58 11.29 -17.95
CA ILE A 320 -31.84 12.05 -18.95
C ILE A 320 -32.78 12.38 -20.11
N VAL A 321 -32.86 13.67 -20.47
CA VAL A 321 -33.67 14.20 -21.58
C VAL A 321 -32.76 14.92 -22.58
N LYS A 322 -33.25 15.19 -23.80
CA LYS A 322 -32.43 15.85 -24.85
C LYS A 322 -31.88 17.22 -24.45
N SER A 323 -32.50 17.88 -23.48
CA SER A 323 -32.12 19.19 -22.92
C SER A 323 -31.23 19.12 -21.68
N GLY A 324 -31.00 17.94 -21.07
CA GLY A 324 -30.29 17.81 -19.81
C GLY A 324 -30.84 16.67 -18.93
N ILE A 325 -31.14 16.97 -17.68
CA ILE A 325 -31.73 16.04 -16.71
C ILE A 325 -33.06 16.61 -16.21
N GLU A 326 -34.07 15.74 -16.07
CA GLU A 326 -35.39 16.09 -15.54
C GLU A 326 -35.69 15.28 -14.26
N PHE A 327 -36.15 15.97 -13.23
CA PHE A 327 -36.52 15.45 -11.92
C PHE A 327 -38.05 15.39 -11.83
N ILE A 328 -38.59 14.22 -11.49
CA ILE A 328 -40.04 13.94 -11.45
C ILE A 328 -40.45 13.64 -10.02
N TYR A 329 -41.41 14.40 -9.49
CA TYR A 329 -41.90 14.31 -8.13
C TYR A 329 -43.40 14.03 -8.08
N SER A 330 -43.88 13.44 -6.99
CA SER A 330 -45.30 13.35 -6.66
C SER A 330 -45.59 13.67 -5.19
N LEU A 331 -46.86 13.72 -4.84
CA LEU A 331 -47.31 13.66 -3.45
C LEU A 331 -47.13 12.21 -2.94
N LYS A 332 -46.79 12.04 -1.66
CA LYS A 332 -46.84 10.74 -0.97
C LYS A 332 -48.30 10.37 -0.68
N ARG A 333 -48.59 9.06 -0.62
CA ARG A 333 -49.93 8.53 -0.35
C ARG A 333 -50.43 8.99 1.02
N GLY A 334 -51.55 9.70 1.07
CA GLY A 334 -52.08 10.31 2.30
C GLY A 334 -51.50 11.68 2.68
N GLY A 335 -50.59 12.24 1.88
CA GLY A 335 -50.14 13.62 2.04
C GLY A 335 -51.27 14.62 1.79
N ILE A 336 -51.29 15.73 2.53
CA ILE A 336 -52.29 16.79 2.36
C ILE A 336 -51.66 17.99 1.64
N LEU A 337 -52.26 18.40 0.52
CA LEU A 337 -51.97 19.66 -0.16
C LEU A 337 -52.47 20.84 0.70
N ARG A 338 -51.55 21.57 1.33
CA ARG A 338 -51.88 22.72 2.21
C ARG A 338 -51.67 24.10 1.59
N ASP A 339 -50.93 24.22 0.49
CA ASP A 339 -50.71 25.50 -0.19
C ASP A 339 -50.51 25.25 -1.70
N SER A 340 -51.31 25.92 -2.55
CA SER A 340 -51.35 25.70 -4.01
C SER A 340 -50.40 26.62 -4.79
N LYS A 341 -49.27 26.99 -4.18
CA LYS A 341 -48.27 27.87 -4.80
C LYS A 341 -47.25 27.06 -5.59
N ASN A 342 -46.96 27.53 -6.82
CA ASN A 342 -45.98 26.96 -7.76
C ASN A 342 -44.75 26.40 -7.04
N ASN A 343 -44.28 25.22 -7.48
CA ASN A 343 -43.50 24.27 -6.67
C ASN A 343 -42.05 24.70 -6.34
N LYS A 344 -41.94 25.83 -5.65
CA LYS A 344 -40.72 26.47 -5.20
C LYS A 344 -39.98 25.61 -4.19
N TYR A 345 -40.70 24.82 -3.39
CA TYR A 345 -40.08 23.94 -2.40
C TYR A 345 -39.24 22.84 -3.08
N LEU A 346 -39.80 22.11 -4.05
CA LEU A 346 -39.04 21.10 -4.79
C LEU A 346 -37.99 21.73 -5.71
N LEU A 347 -38.25 22.92 -6.25
CA LEU A 347 -37.25 23.72 -6.98
C LEU A 347 -36.04 24.10 -6.12
N ASP A 348 -36.27 24.55 -4.88
CA ASP A 348 -35.20 24.97 -3.98
C ASP A 348 -34.42 23.75 -3.44
N ILE A 349 -35.09 22.62 -3.17
CA ILE A 349 -34.41 21.32 -2.93
C ILE A 349 -33.56 20.87 -4.13
N THR A 350 -34.07 21.01 -5.36
CA THR A 350 -33.32 20.66 -6.58
C THR A 350 -32.07 21.53 -6.71
N LYS A 351 -32.17 22.83 -6.40
CA LYS A 351 -31.01 23.73 -6.35
C LYS A 351 -30.02 23.34 -5.26
N GLU A 352 -30.48 23.01 -4.05
CA GLU A 352 -29.60 22.67 -2.93
C GLU A 352 -28.76 21.43 -3.25
N ALA A 353 -29.38 20.39 -3.80
CA ALA A 353 -28.67 19.21 -4.28
C ALA A 353 -27.66 19.54 -5.40
N LEU A 354 -28.04 20.35 -6.39
CA LEU A 354 -27.16 20.72 -7.52
C LEU A 354 -26.00 21.66 -7.12
N GLU A 355 -26.22 22.56 -6.16
CA GLU A 355 -25.18 23.45 -5.65
C GLU A 355 -24.22 22.69 -4.72
N PHE A 356 -24.68 21.69 -3.95
CA PHE A 356 -23.83 20.78 -3.20
C PHE A 356 -22.91 19.98 -4.15
N GLU A 357 -23.45 19.34 -5.19
CA GLU A 357 -22.65 18.58 -6.17
C GLU A 357 -21.66 19.46 -6.96
N LYS A 358 -21.90 20.78 -7.00
CA LYS A 358 -20.99 21.78 -7.54
C LYS A 358 -19.88 22.17 -6.54
N GLN A 359 -20.15 22.16 -5.23
CA GLN A 359 -19.15 22.34 -4.18
C GLN A 359 -18.22 21.12 -4.03
N GLU A 360 -18.75 19.90 -4.20
CA GLU A 360 -17.95 18.66 -4.28
C GLU A 360 -17.22 18.48 -5.63
N HIS A 361 -17.29 19.47 -6.52
CA HIS A 361 -16.61 19.45 -7.83
C HIS A 361 -17.06 18.30 -8.77
N HIS A 362 -18.24 17.69 -8.56
CA HIS A 362 -18.84 16.73 -9.49
C HIS A 362 -19.51 17.46 -10.67
N ILE A 363 -20.08 18.63 -10.40
CA ILE A 363 -20.68 19.57 -11.37
C ILE A 363 -19.78 20.81 -11.51
N GLN A 364 -19.50 21.25 -12.73
CA GLN A 364 -18.83 22.54 -12.99
C GLN A 364 -19.82 23.70 -12.98
N SER A 365 -20.99 23.51 -13.62
CA SER A 365 -22.10 24.46 -13.57
C SER A 365 -23.42 23.77 -13.87
N TYR A 366 -24.53 24.36 -13.43
CA TYR A 366 -25.86 23.93 -13.80
C TYR A 366 -26.76 25.14 -14.07
N LYS A 367 -27.82 24.94 -14.85
CA LYS A 367 -28.88 25.92 -15.08
C LYS A 367 -30.23 25.21 -15.10
N ILE A 368 -31.08 25.54 -14.13
CA ILE A 368 -32.48 25.09 -14.15
C ILE A 368 -33.24 25.80 -15.27
N THR A 369 -34.06 25.05 -15.99
CA THR A 369 -34.96 25.51 -17.05
C THR A 369 -36.40 25.25 -16.63
N ASN A 370 -37.20 26.32 -16.61
CA ASN A 370 -38.65 26.25 -16.48
C ASN A 370 -39.30 25.80 -17.80
#